data_AF-A0L5E1-F1
#
_entry.id   AF-A0L5E1-F1
#
_cell.length_a   1.000
_cell.length_b   1.000
_cell.length_c   1.000
_cell.angle_alpha   90.00
_cell.angle_beta   90.00
_cell.angle_gamma   90.00
#
_symmetry.space_group_name_H-M   'P 1'
#
loop_
_entity.id
_entity.type
_entity.pdbx_description
1 polymer ?
#
loop_
_entity_poly.entity_id
_entity_poly.type
_entity_poly.pdbx_seq_one_letter_code
_entity_poly.pdbx_strand_id
1 'polypeptide(L)'
;MVTECLSWGQQLALEQVADIVAASNGTVELVQIDPPTSEGDTLLLRVSIDTSDYTFQKGGLKFRKREGFHIRVSSRFPIEPPIAKFTHQRFMGQAHVQWGNQICLYLATDVEWSASDGMFGFIKRLDQWLGDAAQDQLDPDDAPLHPPAVYHSSDTKFSVEIDTPELADGASPWIGTAKLRKRNDHCLDVFEWAEIPNSLSRSEKYAAVILLGQSMPMEFPNTVDKLITTFQSCNISFGLLFSVLRLFSLHQNSGDPLYFIIGAPMRRRKAGEPLRQHLTAWKIDIEYVTALHTIVLEKESEAADKAWELINEWACNATTEWCRVYDNRPEVTFRRDQETNASWFLGKSVVLLGCGALGSHFGEYLIRAGVTKLRLIDYSNVHPGILVRQQFKYRQVGYSKNSALSMTLESINPKADIDHKFFDLTQGWPESLSLDEFDLVIDATASRRVAAALQLDWIALIS
;
A
#
# COMPACT_ATOMS: atom_id res chain seq x y z
N MET A 1 37.99 -16.52 -25.28
CA MET A 1 38.00 -15.27 -24.50
C MET A 1 36.61 -14.74 -24.14
N VAL A 2 35.48 -15.33 -24.61
CA VAL A 2 34.11 -14.86 -24.30
C VAL A 2 33.46 -15.61 -23.12
N THR A 3 33.95 -16.80 -22.77
CA THR A 3 33.35 -17.70 -21.78
C THR A 3 33.78 -17.45 -20.33
N GLU A 4 34.78 -16.61 -20.08
CA GLU A 4 35.35 -16.45 -18.73
C GLU A 4 34.54 -15.54 -17.80
N CYS A 5 33.67 -14.66 -18.32
CA CYS A 5 32.87 -13.73 -17.51
C CYS A 5 31.41 -14.17 -17.29
N LEU A 6 30.97 -15.26 -17.94
CA LEU A 6 29.59 -15.74 -17.83
C LEU A 6 29.40 -16.47 -16.50
N SER A 7 28.35 -16.11 -15.76
CA SER A 7 27.93 -16.93 -14.61
C SER A 7 27.36 -18.27 -15.08
N TRP A 8 27.32 -19.25 -14.18
CA TRP A 8 26.65 -20.53 -14.44
C TRP A 8 25.20 -20.35 -14.93
N GLY A 9 24.47 -19.41 -14.33
CA GLY A 9 23.11 -19.06 -14.73
C GLY A 9 23.03 -18.54 -16.17
N GLN A 10 23.94 -17.66 -16.54
CA GLN A 10 23.97 -17.10 -17.90
C GLN A 10 24.35 -18.16 -18.95
N GLN A 11 25.23 -19.09 -18.59
CA GLN A 11 25.54 -20.25 -19.44
C GLN A 11 24.31 -21.12 -19.64
N LEU A 12 23.60 -21.45 -18.55
CA LEU A 12 22.33 -22.19 -18.60
C LEU A 12 21.30 -21.48 -19.50
N ALA A 13 21.17 -20.15 -19.38
CA ALA A 13 20.26 -19.39 -20.21
C ALA A 13 20.61 -19.47 -21.70
N LEU A 14 21.89 -19.42 -22.07
CA LEU A 14 22.35 -19.57 -23.46
C LEU A 14 22.03 -20.95 -24.02
N GLU A 15 22.29 -22.01 -23.25
CA GLU A 15 21.97 -23.39 -23.62
C GLU A 15 20.47 -23.55 -23.88
N GLN A 16 19.64 -23.10 -22.93
CA GLN A 16 18.18 -23.21 -23.05
C GLN A 16 17.61 -22.36 -24.21
N VAL A 17 18.17 -21.17 -24.47
CA VAL A 17 17.75 -20.36 -25.63
C VAL A 17 18.12 -21.05 -26.95
N ALA A 18 19.29 -21.69 -27.01
CA ALA A 18 19.69 -22.45 -28.20
C ALA A 18 18.72 -23.61 -28.47
N ASP A 19 18.31 -24.34 -27.42
CA ASP A 19 17.31 -25.41 -27.51
C ASP A 19 15.95 -24.88 -27.99
N ILE A 20 15.49 -23.74 -27.45
CA ILE A 20 14.25 -23.08 -27.87
C ILE A 20 14.31 -22.69 -29.36
N VAL A 21 15.41 -22.05 -29.79
CA VAL A 21 15.59 -21.65 -31.19
C VAL A 21 15.54 -22.88 -32.11
N ALA A 22 16.26 -23.95 -31.75
CA ALA A 22 16.29 -25.19 -32.52
C ALA A 22 14.91 -25.86 -32.63
N ALA A 23 14.11 -25.81 -31.56
CA ALA A 23 12.76 -26.40 -31.53
C ALA A 23 11.67 -25.50 -32.16
N SER A 24 11.92 -24.20 -32.31
CA SER A 24 10.90 -23.21 -32.70
C SER A 24 10.54 -23.20 -34.19
N ASN A 25 11.23 -23.97 -35.04
CA ASN A 25 11.04 -23.95 -36.50
C ASN A 25 11.09 -22.54 -37.14
N GLY A 26 11.93 -21.65 -36.61
CA GLY A 26 12.10 -20.28 -37.11
C GLY A 26 11.17 -19.24 -36.48
N THR A 27 10.25 -19.65 -35.60
CA THR A 27 9.41 -18.71 -34.83
C THR A 27 10.27 -17.85 -33.91
N VAL A 28 11.31 -18.41 -33.29
CA VAL A 28 12.27 -17.66 -32.46
C VAL A 28 13.65 -17.73 -33.10
N GLU A 29 14.24 -16.57 -33.36
CA GLU A 29 15.59 -16.45 -33.91
C GLU A 29 16.48 -15.69 -32.93
N LEU A 30 17.64 -16.25 -32.58
CA LEU A 30 18.68 -15.54 -31.85
C LEU A 30 19.54 -14.75 -32.84
N VAL A 31 19.43 -13.43 -32.80
CA VAL A 31 20.07 -12.51 -33.74
C VAL A 31 21.47 -12.11 -33.28
N GLN A 32 21.64 -11.88 -31.98
CA GLN A 32 22.90 -11.40 -31.41
C GLN A 32 23.04 -11.84 -29.95
N ILE A 33 24.28 -12.13 -29.55
CA ILE A 33 24.66 -12.39 -28.16
C ILE A 33 25.74 -11.36 -27.81
N ASP A 34 25.47 -10.51 -26.82
CA ASP A 34 26.46 -9.60 -26.25
C ASP A 34 26.82 -10.12 -24.84
N PRO A 35 27.97 -10.78 -24.70
CA PRO A 35 28.40 -11.36 -23.43
C PRO A 35 28.71 -10.28 -22.39
N PRO A 36 28.65 -10.61 -21.08
CA PRO A 36 29.03 -9.68 -20.02
C PRO A 36 30.50 -9.26 -20.15
N THR A 37 30.77 -7.98 -19.87
CA THR A 37 32.13 -7.40 -19.91
C THR A 37 32.94 -7.68 -18.66
N SER A 38 32.29 -7.95 -17.53
CA SER A 38 32.89 -8.26 -16.23
C SER A 38 32.04 -9.26 -15.47
N GLU A 39 32.63 -9.93 -14.49
CA GLU A 39 31.90 -10.87 -13.63
C GLU A 39 30.76 -10.14 -12.89
N GLY A 40 29.57 -10.72 -12.94
CA GLY A 40 28.35 -10.12 -12.36
C GLY A 40 27.54 -9.25 -13.32
N ASP A 41 28.10 -8.84 -14.47
CA ASP A 41 27.38 -8.06 -15.48
C ASP A 41 26.25 -8.85 -16.14
N THR A 42 25.34 -8.12 -16.80
CA THR A 42 24.20 -8.70 -17.54
C THR A 42 24.65 -9.27 -18.88
N LEU A 43 24.20 -10.47 -19.22
CA LEU A 43 24.23 -11.03 -20.56
C LEU A 43 23.06 -10.45 -21.37
N LEU A 44 23.32 -9.90 -22.56
CA LEU A 44 22.27 -9.37 -23.43
C LEU A 44 22.08 -10.27 -24.64
N LEU A 45 20.85 -10.66 -24.89
CA LEU A 45 20.44 -11.45 -26.05
C LEU A 45 19.51 -10.62 -26.90
N ARG A 46 19.75 -10.58 -28.21
CA ARG A 46 18.81 -10.01 -29.16
C ARG A 46 18.08 -11.14 -29.86
N VAL A 47 16.77 -11.22 -29.67
CA VAL A 47 15.92 -12.22 -30.32
C VAL A 47 14.93 -11.55 -31.26
N SER A 48 14.56 -12.27 -32.31
CA SER A 48 13.54 -11.89 -33.30
C SER A 48 12.45 -12.95 -33.25
N ILE A 49 11.22 -12.56 -32.92
CA ILE A 49 10.08 -13.46 -32.77
C ILE A 49 9.11 -13.23 -33.92
N ASP A 50 8.66 -14.30 -34.58
CA ASP A 50 7.55 -14.24 -35.53
C ASP A 50 6.24 -14.00 -34.79
N THR A 51 5.55 -12.91 -35.14
CA THR A 51 4.33 -12.45 -34.49
C THR A 51 3.13 -12.55 -35.43
N SER A 52 3.27 -13.26 -36.55
CA SER A 52 2.24 -13.36 -37.60
C SER A 52 0.99 -14.09 -37.14
N ASP A 53 1.11 -15.01 -36.18
CA ASP A 53 0.01 -15.84 -35.71
C ASP A 53 -0.86 -15.17 -34.63
N TYR A 54 -0.43 -14.01 -34.09
CA TYR A 54 -1.22 -13.27 -33.13
C TYR A 54 -2.31 -12.47 -33.82
N THR A 55 -3.56 -12.68 -33.39
CA THR A 55 -4.72 -11.97 -33.94
C THR A 55 -4.84 -10.59 -33.29
N PHE A 56 -4.80 -9.54 -34.10
CA PHE A 56 -5.00 -8.18 -33.63
C PHE A 56 -6.48 -7.88 -33.33
N GLN A 57 -6.76 -7.27 -32.19
CA GLN A 57 -8.05 -6.64 -31.88
C GLN A 57 -7.90 -5.13 -31.65
N LYS A 58 -8.99 -4.39 -31.88
CA LYS A 58 -9.00 -2.93 -31.67
C LYS A 58 -8.76 -2.63 -30.19
N GLY A 59 -7.68 -1.91 -29.90
CA GLY A 59 -7.20 -1.62 -28.53
C GLY A 59 -5.83 -2.25 -28.25
N GLY A 60 -5.55 -3.39 -28.88
CA GLY A 60 -4.30 -4.13 -28.69
C GLY A 60 -3.09 -3.57 -29.46
N LEU A 61 -1.96 -4.25 -29.31
CA LEU A 61 -0.70 -3.91 -29.96
C LEU A 61 -0.63 -4.48 -31.37
N LYS A 62 -0.53 -3.60 -32.37
CA LYS A 62 -0.36 -4.01 -33.77
C LYS A 62 1.11 -4.35 -34.06
N PHE A 63 1.43 -5.64 -34.04
CA PHE A 63 2.76 -6.13 -34.37
C PHE A 63 3.06 -6.10 -35.88
N ARG A 64 4.35 -6.13 -36.20
CA ARG A 64 4.90 -6.41 -37.53
C ARG A 64 4.82 -7.92 -37.79
N LYS A 65 5.36 -8.38 -38.93
CA LYS A 65 5.55 -9.81 -39.16
C LYS A 65 6.48 -10.42 -38.08
N ARG A 66 7.56 -9.70 -37.75
CA ARG A 66 8.47 -10.07 -36.67
C ARG A 66 8.75 -8.89 -35.77
N GLU A 67 8.84 -9.16 -34.48
CA GLU A 67 9.25 -8.18 -33.48
C GLU A 67 10.60 -8.56 -32.87
N GLY A 68 11.43 -7.54 -32.65
CA GLY A 68 12.73 -7.70 -32.02
C GLY A 68 12.67 -7.41 -30.53
N PHE A 69 13.39 -8.21 -29.74
CA PHE A 69 13.53 -8.03 -28.30
C PHE A 69 15.00 -8.06 -27.86
N HIS A 70 15.35 -7.18 -26.92
CA HIS A 70 16.51 -7.33 -26.06
C HIS A 70 16.09 -8.06 -24.79
N ILE A 71 16.65 -9.24 -24.56
CA ILE A 71 16.49 -10.01 -23.33
C ILE A 71 17.74 -9.78 -22.48
N ARG A 72 17.54 -9.27 -21.26
CA ARG A 72 18.59 -9.05 -20.27
C ARG A 72 18.60 -10.20 -19.29
N VAL A 73 19.71 -10.93 -19.20
CA VAL A 73 19.88 -12.06 -18.28
C VAL A 73 20.86 -11.67 -17.17
N SER A 74 20.36 -11.57 -15.94
CA SER A 74 21.16 -11.30 -14.74
C SER A 74 22.18 -12.41 -14.50
N SER A 75 23.31 -12.07 -13.89
CA SER A 75 24.29 -13.05 -13.40
C SER A 75 23.70 -14.01 -12.36
N ARG A 76 22.57 -13.63 -11.73
CA ARG A 76 21.82 -14.43 -10.74
C ARG A 76 20.69 -15.28 -11.31
N PHE A 77 20.55 -15.37 -12.63
CA PHE A 77 19.63 -16.33 -13.26
C PHE A 77 19.92 -17.77 -12.77
N PRO A 78 18.91 -18.64 -12.57
CA PRO A 78 17.48 -18.42 -12.78
C PRO A 78 16.73 -17.87 -11.56
N ILE A 79 17.42 -17.48 -10.49
CA ILE A 79 16.77 -16.89 -9.29
C ILE A 79 16.12 -15.56 -9.67
N GLU A 80 16.86 -14.70 -10.38
CA GLU A 80 16.32 -13.47 -10.96
C GLU A 80 15.85 -13.76 -12.39
N PRO A 81 14.58 -13.44 -12.72
CA PRO A 81 14.09 -13.63 -14.08
C PRO A 81 14.78 -12.68 -15.07
N PRO A 82 14.86 -13.06 -16.35
CA PRO A 82 15.26 -12.14 -17.41
C PRO A 82 14.25 -11.00 -17.58
N ILE A 83 14.69 -9.92 -18.26
CA ILE A 83 13.83 -8.79 -18.64
C ILE A 83 13.76 -8.69 -20.17
N ALA A 84 12.56 -8.57 -20.74
CA ALA A 84 12.36 -8.32 -22.16
C ALA A 84 12.10 -6.83 -22.47
N LYS A 85 12.74 -6.31 -23.51
CA LYS A 85 12.49 -4.98 -24.07
C LYS A 85 12.33 -5.03 -25.58
N PHE A 86 11.35 -4.35 -26.15
CA PHE A 86 11.30 -4.15 -27.60
C PHE A 86 12.57 -3.44 -28.10
N THR A 87 13.04 -3.78 -29.29
CA THR A 87 14.14 -3.04 -29.95
C THR A 87 13.73 -1.66 -30.47
N HIS A 88 12.50 -1.21 -30.20
CA HIS A 88 11.94 0.06 -30.63
C HIS A 88 11.00 0.64 -29.56
N GLN A 89 10.54 1.88 -29.75
CA GLN A 89 9.63 2.57 -28.81
C GLN A 89 8.21 2.82 -29.37
N ARG A 90 7.79 2.10 -30.42
CA ARG A 90 6.46 2.29 -31.05
C ARG A 90 5.27 2.11 -30.11
N PHE A 91 5.45 1.37 -29.02
CA PHE A 91 4.41 1.09 -28.03
C PHE A 91 4.58 1.90 -26.74
N MET A 92 5.36 2.99 -26.78
CA MET A 92 5.49 3.91 -25.65
C MET A 92 4.12 4.45 -25.24
N GLY A 93 3.83 4.37 -23.94
CA GLY A 93 2.55 4.81 -23.37
C GLY A 93 1.42 3.77 -23.44
N GLN A 94 1.65 2.60 -24.05
CA GLN A 94 0.71 1.49 -24.03
C GLN A 94 0.76 0.73 -22.70
N ALA A 95 -0.34 0.08 -22.34
CA ALA A 95 -0.42 -0.74 -21.13
C ALA A 95 0.68 -1.81 -21.11
N HIS A 96 1.27 -2.04 -19.93
CA HIS A 96 2.35 -3.01 -19.70
C HIS A 96 3.64 -2.79 -20.52
N VAL A 97 3.82 -1.61 -21.11
CA VAL A 97 5.08 -1.16 -21.73
C VAL A 97 5.67 0.00 -20.93
N GLN A 98 6.64 -0.31 -20.07
CA GLN A 98 7.30 0.62 -19.15
C GLN A 98 8.61 1.17 -19.74
N TRP A 99 9.02 2.36 -19.28
CA TRP A 99 10.27 3.02 -19.68
C TRP A 99 10.46 3.09 -21.21
N GLY A 100 9.36 3.23 -21.95
CA GLY A 100 9.30 3.38 -23.41
C GLY A 100 9.39 2.10 -24.23
N ASN A 101 9.96 1.00 -23.70
CA ASN A 101 10.09 -0.25 -24.45
C ASN A 101 10.20 -1.54 -23.62
N GLN A 102 10.23 -1.48 -22.30
CA GLN A 102 10.33 -2.67 -21.45
C GLN A 102 8.95 -3.28 -21.23
N ILE A 103 8.86 -4.60 -21.35
CA ILE A 103 7.61 -5.32 -21.13
C ILE A 103 7.47 -5.66 -19.64
N CYS A 104 6.27 -5.40 -19.09
CA CYS A 104 5.86 -5.93 -17.79
C CYS A 104 5.35 -7.37 -17.97
N LEU A 105 6.24 -8.36 -17.80
CA LEU A 105 5.90 -9.78 -17.94
C LEU A 105 5.29 -10.40 -16.68
N TYR A 106 5.66 -9.86 -15.51
CA TYR A 106 5.24 -10.33 -14.20
C TYR A 106 4.71 -9.14 -13.40
N LEU A 107 3.52 -9.31 -12.84
CA LEU A 107 2.91 -8.37 -11.90
C LEU A 107 3.45 -8.58 -10.49
N ALA A 108 3.68 -9.85 -10.13
CA ALA A 108 4.23 -10.26 -8.84
C ALA A 108 5.27 -11.35 -9.07
N THR A 109 6.50 -10.94 -9.37
CA THR A 109 7.61 -11.84 -9.69
C THR A 109 7.78 -12.98 -8.66
N ASP A 110 7.69 -12.68 -7.36
CA ASP A 110 7.87 -13.69 -6.29
C ASP A 110 6.79 -14.78 -6.26
N VAL A 111 5.66 -14.57 -6.94
CA VAL A 111 4.54 -15.52 -7.01
C VAL A 111 4.49 -16.19 -8.39
N GLU A 112 4.75 -15.42 -9.45
CA GLU A 112 4.55 -15.86 -10.83
C GLU A 112 5.81 -16.49 -11.46
N TRP A 113 7.02 -16.07 -11.05
CA TRP A 113 8.25 -16.59 -11.61
C TRP A 113 8.65 -17.90 -10.93
N SER A 114 8.90 -18.92 -11.74
CA SER A 114 9.43 -20.21 -11.31
C SER A 114 10.86 -20.37 -11.81
N ALA A 115 11.84 -20.30 -10.92
CA ALA A 115 13.25 -20.46 -11.26
C ALA A 115 13.56 -21.84 -11.88
N SER A 116 12.74 -22.87 -11.60
CA SER A 116 12.91 -24.19 -12.22
C SER A 116 12.57 -24.20 -13.72
N ASP A 117 11.78 -23.24 -14.19
CA ASP A 117 11.29 -23.24 -15.57
C ASP A 117 12.30 -22.56 -16.53
N GLY A 118 13.22 -21.75 -15.98
CA GLY A 118 14.30 -21.11 -16.73
C GLY A 118 13.84 -20.33 -17.96
N MET A 119 14.64 -20.34 -19.03
CA MET A 119 14.33 -19.62 -20.26
C MET A 119 13.10 -20.18 -20.99
N PHE A 120 12.75 -21.46 -20.79
CA PHE A 120 11.54 -22.04 -21.36
C PHE A 120 10.29 -21.40 -20.76
N GLY A 121 10.22 -21.28 -19.43
CA GLY A 121 9.14 -20.59 -18.73
C GLY A 121 9.07 -19.11 -19.13
N PHE A 122 10.24 -18.45 -19.21
CA PHE A 122 10.32 -17.04 -19.61
C PHE A 122 9.79 -16.80 -21.03
N ILE A 123 10.23 -17.57 -22.03
CA ILE A 123 9.79 -17.41 -23.42
C ILE A 123 8.31 -17.78 -23.56
N LYS A 124 7.84 -18.82 -22.87
CA LYS A 124 6.41 -19.16 -22.82
C LYS A 124 5.57 -18.01 -22.27
N ARG A 125 6.02 -17.36 -21.19
CA ARG A 125 5.33 -16.20 -20.61
C ARG A 125 5.35 -15.01 -21.57
N LEU A 126 6.46 -14.78 -22.27
CA LEU A 126 6.58 -13.72 -23.29
C LEU A 126 5.63 -13.98 -24.48
N ASP A 127 5.53 -15.22 -24.95
CA ASP A 127 4.60 -15.62 -26.01
C ASP A 127 3.14 -15.37 -25.61
N GLN A 128 2.75 -15.82 -24.41
CA GLN A 128 1.42 -15.55 -23.87
C GLN A 128 1.14 -14.04 -23.79
N TRP A 129 2.08 -13.27 -23.26
CA TRP A 129 1.96 -11.82 -23.17
C TRP A 129 1.76 -11.18 -24.54
N LEU A 130 2.48 -11.61 -25.58
CA LEU A 130 2.31 -11.08 -26.93
C LEU A 130 0.92 -11.40 -27.50
N GLY A 131 0.43 -12.63 -27.30
CA GLY A 131 -0.91 -13.03 -27.70
C GLY A 131 -1.99 -12.16 -27.05
N ASP A 132 -1.90 -11.97 -25.73
CA ASP A 132 -2.85 -11.15 -24.96
C ASP A 132 -2.74 -9.66 -25.35
N ALA A 133 -1.52 -9.16 -25.55
CA ALA A 133 -1.25 -7.79 -25.97
C ALA A 133 -1.84 -7.46 -27.34
N ALA A 134 -1.76 -8.37 -28.31
CA ALA A 134 -2.36 -8.18 -29.63
C ALA A 134 -3.89 -8.06 -29.55
N GLN A 135 -4.51 -8.67 -28.54
CA GLN A 135 -5.95 -8.78 -28.38
C GLN A 135 -6.56 -7.79 -27.38
N ASP A 136 -5.77 -6.89 -26.78
CA ASP A 136 -6.21 -6.00 -25.70
C ASP A 136 -6.66 -6.76 -24.43
N GLN A 137 -6.02 -7.89 -24.14
CA GLN A 137 -6.37 -8.81 -23.04
C GLN A 137 -5.36 -8.81 -21.89
N LEU A 138 -4.43 -7.86 -21.87
CA LEU A 138 -3.44 -7.76 -20.78
C LEU A 138 -4.05 -7.35 -19.43
N ASP A 139 -5.28 -6.81 -19.46
CA ASP A 139 -6.03 -6.38 -18.29
C ASP A 139 -7.46 -6.99 -18.32
N PRO A 140 -7.62 -8.32 -18.13
CA PRO A 140 -8.95 -8.92 -18.12
C PRO A 140 -9.73 -8.50 -16.87
N ASP A 141 -11.06 -8.37 -16.99
CA ASP A 141 -11.94 -7.84 -15.93
C ASP A 141 -11.89 -8.63 -14.61
N ASP A 142 -11.49 -9.90 -14.66
CA ASP A 142 -11.40 -10.82 -13.52
C ASP A 142 -9.99 -10.92 -12.90
N ALA A 143 -8.99 -10.22 -13.45
CA ALA A 143 -7.64 -10.20 -12.90
C ALA A 143 -7.56 -9.43 -11.57
N PRO A 144 -6.58 -9.74 -10.69
CA PRO A 144 -6.38 -9.04 -9.42
C PRO A 144 -6.25 -7.53 -9.61
N LEU A 145 -6.89 -6.77 -8.70
CA LEU A 145 -6.83 -5.31 -8.60
C LEU A 145 -5.38 -4.80 -8.74
N HIS A 146 -5.10 -4.01 -9.78
CA HIS A 146 -3.78 -3.42 -10.00
C HIS A 146 -3.86 -1.90 -9.92
N PRO A 147 -3.16 -1.26 -8.96
CA PRO A 147 -3.11 0.20 -8.88
C PRO A 147 -2.22 0.79 -9.97
N PRO A 148 -2.43 2.07 -10.38
CA PRO A 148 -1.43 2.79 -11.16
C PRO A 148 -0.09 2.87 -10.39
N ALA A 149 1.03 2.82 -11.09
CA ALA A 149 2.35 2.92 -10.47
C ALA A 149 2.60 4.35 -9.97
N VAL A 150 3.04 4.48 -8.71
CA VAL A 150 3.46 5.74 -8.10
C VAL A 150 4.93 5.63 -7.71
N TYR A 151 5.76 6.54 -8.23
CA TYR A 151 7.15 6.67 -7.80
C TYR A 151 7.21 7.69 -6.66
N HIS A 152 7.13 7.19 -5.42
CA HIS A 152 7.14 8.04 -4.23
C HIS A 152 8.50 8.73 -4.06
N SER A 153 8.47 10.04 -3.84
CA SER A 153 9.65 10.88 -3.64
C SER A 153 9.65 11.64 -2.31
N SER A 154 8.52 11.69 -1.61
CA SER A 154 8.42 12.37 -0.31
C SER A 154 8.83 11.48 0.86
N ASP A 155 9.42 12.12 1.87
CA ASP A 155 9.63 11.52 3.19
C ASP A 155 8.36 11.45 4.03
N THR A 156 7.30 12.17 3.66
CA THR A 156 5.99 12.07 4.34
C THR A 156 5.22 10.85 3.83
N LYS A 157 4.68 10.08 4.78
CA LYS A 157 3.78 8.95 4.50
C LYS A 157 2.40 9.19 5.09
N PHE A 158 1.39 8.55 4.52
CA PHE A 158 0.01 8.55 5.01
C PHE A 158 -0.39 7.15 5.45
N SER A 159 -1.19 7.05 6.50
CA SER A 159 -1.91 5.84 6.89
C SER A 159 -3.39 6.09 6.75
N VAL A 160 -4.09 5.24 6.02
CA VAL A 160 -5.53 5.37 5.76
C VAL A 160 -6.21 4.09 6.19
N GLU A 161 -7.10 4.19 7.16
CA GLU A 161 -7.78 3.04 7.78
C GLU A 161 -9.31 3.19 7.79
N ILE A 162 -9.83 4.15 7.03
CA ILE A 162 -11.25 4.45 6.88
C ILE A 162 -11.62 4.47 5.40
N ASP A 163 -12.70 3.80 5.04
CA ASP A 163 -13.16 3.69 3.66
C ASP A 163 -13.40 5.08 3.06
N THR A 164 -13.11 5.23 1.77
CA THR A 164 -13.39 6.48 1.05
C THR A 164 -14.89 6.70 0.87
N PRO A 165 -15.34 7.95 0.72
CA PRO A 165 -16.68 8.23 0.20
C PRO A 165 -16.97 7.42 -1.07
N GLU A 166 -18.15 6.81 -1.13
CA GLU A 166 -18.55 6.00 -2.29
C GLU A 166 -18.75 6.90 -3.52
N LEU A 167 -18.18 6.47 -4.65
CA LEU A 167 -18.45 7.06 -5.97
C LEU A 167 -19.11 6.00 -6.86
N ALA A 168 -20.18 6.40 -7.53
CA ALA A 168 -20.72 5.63 -8.63
C ALA A 168 -19.78 5.68 -9.84
N ASP A 169 -19.82 4.63 -10.66
CA ASP A 169 -18.99 4.55 -11.86
C ASP A 169 -19.31 5.66 -12.86
N GLY A 170 -18.28 6.35 -13.37
CA GLY A 170 -18.45 7.49 -14.28
C GLY A 170 -19.12 8.73 -13.65
N ALA A 171 -19.30 8.76 -12.33
CA ALA A 171 -19.77 9.94 -11.63
C ALA A 171 -18.76 11.09 -11.71
N SER A 172 -19.25 12.31 -11.47
CA SER A 172 -18.37 13.47 -11.28
C SER A 172 -17.39 13.21 -10.13
N PRO A 173 -16.14 13.73 -10.21
CA PRO A 173 -15.18 13.60 -9.14
C PRO A 173 -15.73 14.13 -7.81
N TRP A 174 -15.51 13.38 -6.73
CA TRP A 174 -15.82 13.87 -5.39
C TRP A 174 -14.67 14.75 -4.92
N ILE A 175 -15.00 15.93 -4.41
CA ILE A 175 -14.03 16.90 -3.90
C ILE A 175 -14.37 17.17 -2.45
N GLY A 176 -13.38 17.04 -1.58
CA GLY A 176 -13.58 17.17 -0.15
C GLY A 176 -12.30 17.42 0.60
N THR A 177 -12.34 17.09 1.88
CA THR A 177 -11.26 17.27 2.84
C THR A 177 -10.96 15.96 3.55
N ALA A 178 -9.70 15.81 3.93
CA ALA A 178 -9.24 14.79 4.84
C ALA A 178 -8.67 15.45 6.09
N LYS A 179 -9.18 15.09 7.26
CA LYS A 179 -8.55 15.51 8.53
C LYS A 179 -7.35 14.62 8.81
N LEU A 180 -6.25 15.30 9.15
CA LEU A 180 -4.96 14.69 9.36
C LEU A 180 -4.55 14.79 10.82
N ARG A 181 -4.02 13.68 11.36
CA ARG A 181 -3.38 13.65 12.68
C ARG A 181 -1.95 13.15 12.53
N LYS A 182 -1.00 13.81 13.18
CA LYS A 182 0.39 13.34 13.19
C LYS A 182 0.49 12.04 14.00
N ARG A 183 0.77 10.92 13.33
CA ARG A 183 1.07 9.63 13.98
C ARG A 183 2.47 9.65 14.56
N ASN A 184 3.44 10.13 13.79
CA ASN A 184 4.83 10.35 14.18
C ASN A 184 5.51 11.30 13.18
N ASP A 185 6.82 11.48 13.25
CA ASP A 185 7.57 12.39 12.37
C ASP A 185 7.59 11.95 10.89
N HIS A 186 7.20 10.71 10.59
CA HIS A 186 7.20 10.17 9.24
C HIS A 186 5.80 9.95 8.66
N CYS A 187 4.76 9.92 9.49
CA CYS A 187 3.45 9.44 9.08
C CYS A 187 2.29 10.29 9.63
N LEU A 188 1.35 10.59 8.74
CA LEU A 188 0.07 11.25 9.04
C LEU A 188 -1.07 10.23 8.91
N ASP A 189 -1.96 10.20 9.89
CA ASP A 189 -3.23 9.47 9.82
C ASP A 189 -4.24 10.31 9.06
N VAL A 190 -4.92 9.70 8.09
CA VAL A 190 -6.24 10.16 7.65
C VAL A 190 -7.27 9.49 8.56
N PHE A 191 -7.99 10.28 9.35
CA PHE A 191 -8.95 9.75 10.32
C PHE A 191 -10.40 10.21 10.09
N GLU A 192 -10.62 11.14 9.16
CA GLU A 192 -11.97 11.58 8.76
C GLU A 192 -11.96 12.11 7.32
N TRP A 193 -12.97 11.75 6.54
CA TRP A 193 -13.30 12.36 5.25
C TRP A 193 -14.53 13.26 5.43
N ALA A 194 -14.50 14.45 4.86
CA ALA A 194 -15.64 15.35 4.90
C ALA A 194 -15.77 16.14 3.60
N GLU A 195 -16.96 16.69 3.32
CA GLU A 195 -17.10 17.73 2.30
C GLU A 195 -16.22 18.94 2.63
N ILE A 196 -15.98 19.82 1.66
CA ILE A 196 -15.28 21.09 1.91
C ILE A 196 -16.08 21.90 2.94
N PRO A 197 -15.58 22.10 4.18
CA PRO A 197 -16.36 22.77 5.20
C PRO A 197 -16.42 24.27 4.92
N ASN A 198 -17.49 24.91 5.40
CA ASN A 198 -17.67 26.36 5.28
C ASN A 198 -16.59 27.16 6.04
N SER A 199 -15.92 26.55 7.01
CA SER A 199 -14.73 27.06 7.69
C SER A 199 -13.81 25.91 8.08
N LEU A 200 -12.50 26.09 7.89
CA LEU A 200 -11.47 25.13 8.34
C LEU A 200 -10.79 25.70 9.59
N SER A 201 -10.68 24.90 10.65
CA SER A 201 -10.04 25.34 11.90
C SER A 201 -8.53 25.27 11.77
N ARG A 202 -7.81 26.35 12.13
CA ARG A 202 -6.34 26.34 12.18
C ARG A 202 -5.74 25.38 13.22
N SER A 203 -6.55 24.89 14.16
CA SER A 203 -6.11 23.89 15.15
C SER A 203 -5.98 22.47 14.57
N GLU A 204 -6.58 22.23 13.40
CA GLU A 204 -6.56 20.93 12.73
C GLU A 204 -5.66 20.99 11.48
N LYS A 205 -5.16 19.83 11.05
CA LYS A 205 -4.43 19.70 9.78
C LYS A 205 -5.34 19.07 8.75
N TYR A 206 -5.35 19.59 7.53
CA TYR A 206 -6.20 19.09 6.45
C TYR A 206 -5.39 18.81 5.19
N ALA A 207 -5.81 17.80 4.43
CA ALA A 207 -5.47 17.65 3.02
C ALA A 207 -6.68 17.96 2.14
N ALA A 208 -6.42 18.52 0.96
CA ALA A 208 -7.40 18.53 -0.12
C ALA A 208 -7.58 17.11 -0.64
N VAL A 209 -8.80 16.75 -1.05
CA VAL A 209 -9.09 15.42 -1.59
C VAL A 209 -9.85 15.54 -2.89
N ILE A 210 -9.40 14.78 -3.89
CA ILE A 210 -10.18 14.50 -5.10
C ILE A 210 -10.22 12.98 -5.30
N LEU A 211 -11.42 12.43 -5.43
CA LEU A 211 -11.63 11.05 -5.87
C LEU A 211 -12.18 11.09 -7.29
N LEU A 212 -11.47 10.47 -8.22
CA LEU A 212 -11.81 10.48 -9.64
C LEU A 212 -12.87 9.41 -9.91
N GLY A 213 -13.80 9.70 -10.82
CA GLY A 213 -14.79 8.73 -11.33
C GLY A 213 -14.30 7.95 -12.55
N GLN A 214 -13.13 8.30 -13.11
CA GLN A 214 -12.55 7.70 -14.31
C GLN A 214 -11.07 7.34 -14.07
N SER A 215 -10.58 6.31 -14.76
CA SER A 215 -9.21 5.80 -14.58
C SER A 215 -8.13 6.77 -15.05
N MET A 216 -7.04 6.82 -14.29
CA MET A 216 -5.80 7.54 -14.63
C MET A 216 -4.89 6.71 -15.56
N PRO A 217 -3.88 7.30 -16.22
CA PRO A 217 -2.78 6.60 -16.90
C PRO A 217 -2.08 5.56 -16.01
N MET A 218 -1.29 4.64 -16.61
CA MET A 218 -0.68 3.52 -15.88
C MET A 218 0.28 3.96 -14.79
N GLU A 219 0.86 5.15 -14.95
CA GLU A 219 1.77 5.75 -13.99
C GLU A 219 1.24 7.12 -13.59
N PHE A 220 1.38 7.47 -12.31
CA PHE A 220 1.11 8.82 -11.88
C PHE A 220 2.08 9.80 -12.54
N PRO A 221 1.59 10.98 -12.99
CA PRO A 221 2.43 12.00 -13.62
C PRO A 221 3.64 12.38 -12.76
N ASN A 222 4.81 12.55 -13.38
CA ASN A 222 6.04 12.92 -12.70
C ASN A 222 6.37 14.43 -12.75
N THR A 223 5.54 15.21 -13.45
CA THR A 223 5.63 16.68 -13.53
C THR A 223 4.27 17.30 -13.28
N VAL A 224 4.26 18.54 -12.77
CA VAL A 224 3.02 19.26 -12.43
C VAL A 224 2.18 19.51 -13.69
N ASP A 225 2.79 19.90 -14.80
CA ASP A 225 2.13 20.08 -16.10
C ASP A 225 1.39 18.82 -16.57
N LYS A 226 2.06 17.65 -16.50
CA LYS A 226 1.42 16.38 -16.83
C LYS A 226 0.30 16.04 -15.87
N LEU A 227 0.44 16.36 -14.57
CA LEU A 227 -0.63 16.17 -13.59
C LEU A 227 -1.86 17.01 -13.92
N ILE A 228 -1.66 18.30 -14.24
CA ILE A 228 -2.73 19.21 -14.68
C ILE A 228 -3.40 18.68 -15.94
N THR A 229 -2.63 18.27 -16.95
CA THR A 229 -3.16 17.74 -18.22
C THR A 229 -3.95 16.44 -17.99
N THR A 230 -3.50 15.60 -17.06
CA THR A 230 -4.20 14.36 -16.70
C THR A 230 -5.50 14.64 -15.94
N PHE A 231 -5.52 15.64 -15.05
CA PHE A 231 -6.76 16.06 -14.41
C PHE A 231 -7.77 16.62 -15.41
N GLN A 232 -7.32 17.36 -16.42
CA GLN A 232 -8.18 17.83 -17.50
C GLN A 232 -8.81 16.68 -18.30
N SER A 233 -8.05 15.61 -18.59
CA SER A 233 -8.61 14.42 -19.24
C SER A 233 -9.59 13.64 -18.36
N CYS A 234 -9.50 13.82 -17.03
CA CYS A 234 -10.43 13.27 -16.03
C CYS A 234 -11.57 14.25 -15.66
N ASN A 235 -11.91 15.21 -16.53
CA ASN A 235 -12.96 16.21 -16.34
C ASN A 235 -12.75 17.18 -15.15
N ILE A 236 -11.51 17.41 -14.72
CA ILE A 236 -11.16 18.44 -13.73
C ILE A 236 -10.50 19.60 -14.45
N SER A 237 -11.20 20.73 -14.52
CA SER A 237 -10.64 21.93 -15.13
C SER A 237 -9.47 22.49 -14.31
N PHE A 238 -8.51 23.13 -14.98
CA PHE A 238 -7.42 23.82 -14.30
C PHE A 238 -7.96 24.87 -13.31
N GLY A 239 -9.01 25.59 -13.67
CA GLY A 239 -9.65 26.57 -12.78
C GLY A 239 -10.16 25.95 -11.47
N LEU A 240 -10.78 24.77 -11.53
CA LEU A 240 -11.25 24.06 -10.35
C LEU A 240 -10.09 23.59 -9.47
N LEU A 241 -9.08 22.95 -10.07
CA LEU A 241 -7.87 22.53 -9.36
C LEU A 241 -7.22 23.71 -8.65
N PHE A 242 -7.04 24.82 -9.37
CA PHE A 242 -6.40 26.03 -8.87
C PHE A 242 -7.21 26.69 -7.74
N SER A 243 -8.54 26.69 -7.83
CA SER A 243 -9.43 27.13 -6.75
C SER A 243 -9.28 26.28 -5.49
N VAL A 244 -9.17 24.96 -5.61
CA VAL A 244 -8.95 24.05 -4.47
C VAL A 244 -7.58 24.33 -3.84
N LEU A 245 -6.52 24.47 -4.65
CA LEU A 245 -5.18 24.78 -4.16
C LEU A 245 -5.13 26.08 -3.36
N ARG A 246 -5.75 27.15 -3.88
CA ARG A 246 -5.86 28.45 -3.20
C ARG A 246 -6.69 28.39 -1.93
N LEU A 247 -7.79 27.64 -1.96
CA LEU A 247 -8.63 27.49 -0.78
C LEU A 247 -7.86 26.80 0.34
N PHE A 248 -7.18 25.69 0.04
CA PHE A 248 -6.47 24.95 1.08
C PHE A 248 -5.16 25.62 1.50
N SER A 249 -4.50 26.41 0.66
CA SER A 249 -3.32 27.19 1.06
C SER A 249 -3.64 28.22 2.14
N LEU A 250 -4.84 28.81 2.14
CA LEU A 250 -5.30 29.73 3.20
C LEU A 250 -5.48 29.07 4.58
N HIS A 251 -5.62 27.76 4.60
CA HIS A 251 -5.97 26.99 5.79
C HIS A 251 -4.83 26.12 6.30
N GLN A 252 -3.67 26.14 5.64
CA GLN A 252 -2.45 25.60 6.21
C GLN A 252 -1.86 26.57 7.24
N ASN A 253 -1.23 26.02 8.29
CA ASN A 253 -0.46 26.83 9.21
C ASN A 253 0.77 27.39 8.49
N SER A 254 1.23 28.58 8.92
CA SER A 254 2.45 29.17 8.38
C SER A 254 3.62 28.21 8.56
N GLY A 255 4.30 27.89 7.46
CA GLY A 255 5.42 26.94 7.44
C GLY A 255 5.04 25.46 7.30
N ASP A 256 3.76 25.11 7.16
CA ASP A 256 3.35 23.74 6.82
C ASP A 256 3.19 23.57 5.29
N PRO A 257 3.57 22.41 4.72
CA PRO A 257 3.27 22.09 3.33
C PRO A 257 1.78 21.79 3.15
N LEU A 258 1.30 21.87 1.91
CA LEU A 258 -0.05 21.46 1.53
C LEU A 258 -0.01 20.02 1.01
N TYR A 259 -0.97 19.21 1.44
CA TYR A 259 -1.17 17.86 0.93
C TYR A 259 -2.45 17.78 0.12
N PHE A 260 -2.37 17.07 -1.01
CA PHE A 260 -3.48 16.82 -1.91
C PHE A 260 -3.62 15.32 -2.14
N ILE A 261 -4.61 14.69 -1.49
CA ILE A 261 -4.92 13.27 -1.67
C ILE A 261 -5.69 13.09 -2.96
N ILE A 262 -5.24 12.15 -3.78
CA ILE A 262 -5.85 11.80 -5.05
C ILE A 262 -6.25 10.33 -4.99
N GLY A 263 -7.54 10.06 -5.16
CA GLY A 263 -8.07 8.74 -5.43
C GLY A 263 -8.26 8.55 -6.92
N ALA A 264 -7.61 7.55 -7.50
CA ALA A 264 -7.85 7.11 -8.86
C ALA A 264 -8.54 5.74 -8.85
N PRO A 265 -9.60 5.51 -9.62
CA PRO A 265 -10.21 4.20 -9.76
C PRO A 265 -9.20 3.09 -10.00
N MET A 266 -9.29 2.04 -9.20
CA MET A 266 -8.57 0.80 -9.47
C MET A 266 -9.08 0.25 -10.81
N ARG A 267 -8.15 -0.11 -11.70
CA ARG A 267 -8.46 -0.38 -13.11
C ARG A 267 -9.24 -1.67 -13.34
N ARG A 268 -9.15 -2.63 -12.42
CA ARG A 268 -9.74 -3.97 -12.56
C ARG A 268 -10.81 -4.14 -11.51
N ARG A 269 -11.98 -4.64 -11.88
CA ARG A 269 -13.07 -4.97 -10.93
C ARG A 269 -13.96 -6.02 -11.57
N LYS A 270 -14.55 -6.90 -10.77
CA LYS A 270 -15.60 -7.78 -11.30
C LYS A 270 -16.84 -6.96 -11.63
N ALA A 271 -17.61 -7.41 -12.61
CA ALA A 271 -18.87 -6.78 -12.97
C ALA A 271 -19.79 -6.68 -11.74
N GLY A 272 -20.21 -5.46 -11.40
CA GLY A 272 -21.08 -5.17 -10.26
C GLY A 272 -20.36 -4.87 -8.93
N GLU A 273 -19.04 -4.94 -8.87
CA GLU A 273 -18.29 -4.50 -7.68
C GLU A 273 -18.24 -2.96 -7.57
N PRO A 274 -18.29 -2.40 -6.34
CA PRO A 274 -18.13 -0.96 -6.12
C PRO A 274 -16.81 -0.43 -6.67
N LEU A 275 -16.83 0.82 -7.14
CA LEU A 275 -15.62 1.53 -7.57
C LEU A 275 -14.70 1.76 -6.36
N ARG A 276 -13.58 1.03 -6.30
CA ARG A 276 -12.57 1.25 -5.26
C ARG A 276 -11.49 2.21 -5.76
N GLN A 277 -11.09 3.11 -4.88
CA GLN A 277 -10.08 4.13 -5.16
C GLN A 277 -8.69 3.59 -4.80
N HIS A 278 -7.68 3.84 -5.64
CA HIS A 278 -6.27 3.77 -5.25
C HIS A 278 -5.82 5.16 -4.81
N LEU A 279 -5.30 5.28 -3.59
CA LEU A 279 -4.93 6.55 -2.99
C LEU A 279 -3.43 6.84 -3.15
N THR A 280 -3.12 8.07 -3.53
CA THR A 280 -1.80 8.70 -3.36
C THR A 280 -1.98 10.10 -2.77
N ALA A 281 -0.89 10.73 -2.33
CA ALA A 281 -0.93 12.13 -1.91
C ALA A 281 0.20 12.92 -2.56
N TRP A 282 -0.14 14.07 -3.14
CA TRP A 282 0.81 15.04 -3.66
C TRP A 282 1.16 16.04 -2.56
N LYS A 283 2.47 16.20 -2.30
CA LYS A 283 2.98 17.26 -1.43
C LYS A 283 3.33 18.49 -2.26
N ILE A 284 2.89 19.63 -1.77
CA ILE A 284 3.19 20.95 -2.32
C ILE A 284 3.98 21.69 -1.25
N ASP A 285 5.22 22.05 -1.61
CA ASP A 285 6.15 22.67 -0.67
C ASP A 285 5.71 24.06 -0.20
N ILE A 286 6.24 24.41 0.98
CA ILE A 286 5.91 25.62 1.74
C ILE A 286 6.07 26.89 0.89
N GLU A 287 7.07 26.93 0.01
CA GLU A 287 7.31 28.05 -0.90
C GLU A 287 6.09 28.32 -1.80
N TYR A 288 5.55 27.28 -2.45
CA TYR A 288 4.40 27.40 -3.34
C TYR A 288 3.09 27.63 -2.56
N VAL A 289 2.97 27.04 -1.37
CA VAL A 289 1.83 27.34 -0.47
C VAL A 289 1.82 28.81 -0.08
N THR A 290 2.99 29.37 0.23
CA THR A 290 3.16 30.79 0.58
C THR A 290 2.80 31.68 -0.61
N ALA A 291 3.27 31.34 -1.82
CA ALA A 291 2.91 32.07 -3.03
C ALA A 291 1.39 32.03 -3.32
N LEU A 292 0.76 30.86 -3.19
CA LEU A 292 -0.71 30.72 -3.32
C LEU A 292 -1.45 31.58 -2.28
N HIS A 293 -0.95 31.63 -1.05
CA HIS A 293 -1.50 32.47 0.01
C HIS A 293 -1.39 33.97 -0.34
N THR A 294 -0.23 34.42 -0.84
CA THR A 294 -0.01 35.81 -1.31
C THR A 294 -0.97 36.17 -2.45
N ILE A 295 -1.14 35.30 -3.45
CA ILE A 295 -2.08 35.50 -4.57
C ILE A 295 -3.54 35.66 -4.10
N VAL A 296 -3.90 35.06 -2.96
CA VAL A 296 -5.27 35.16 -2.43
C VAL A 296 -5.47 36.43 -1.61
N LEU A 297 -4.50 36.79 -0.76
CA LEU A 297 -4.65 37.91 0.18
C LEU A 297 -4.27 39.26 -0.41
N GLU A 298 -3.31 39.29 -1.32
CA GLU A 298 -2.82 40.52 -1.93
C GLU A 298 -3.45 40.70 -3.32
N LYS A 299 -3.96 41.91 -3.59
CA LYS A 299 -4.50 42.29 -4.90
C LYS A 299 -3.65 43.43 -5.44
N GLU A 300 -3.27 43.33 -6.71
CA GLU A 300 -2.59 44.40 -7.45
C GLU A 300 -1.32 44.91 -6.72
N SER A 301 -0.50 43.98 -6.21
CA SER A 301 0.78 44.25 -5.53
C SER A 301 1.95 43.59 -6.27
N GLU A 302 3.15 44.18 -6.15
CA GLU A 302 4.38 43.59 -6.70
C GLU A 302 4.63 42.17 -6.14
N ALA A 303 4.22 41.91 -4.90
CA ALA A 303 4.35 40.59 -4.28
C ALA A 303 3.33 39.58 -4.85
N ALA A 304 2.10 40.01 -5.20
CA ALA A 304 1.15 39.18 -5.91
C ALA A 304 1.65 38.83 -7.32
N ASP A 305 2.24 39.79 -8.04
CA ASP A 305 2.81 39.55 -9.38
C ASP A 305 3.95 38.54 -9.34
N LYS A 306 4.90 38.69 -8.39
CA LYS A 306 5.98 37.71 -8.18
C LYS A 306 5.46 36.33 -7.80
N ALA A 307 4.42 36.27 -6.96
CA ALA A 307 3.81 35.00 -6.58
C ALA A 307 3.16 34.31 -7.78
N TRP A 308 2.52 35.06 -8.69
CA TRP A 308 1.98 34.53 -9.94
C TRP A 308 3.06 33.99 -10.87
N GLU A 309 4.18 34.72 -11.05
CA GLU A 309 5.33 34.26 -11.83
C GLU A 309 5.86 32.92 -11.29
N LEU A 310 6.06 32.84 -9.97
CA LEU A 310 6.54 31.62 -9.30
C LEU A 310 5.59 30.43 -9.50
N ILE A 311 4.28 30.63 -9.33
CA ILE A 311 3.29 29.56 -9.51
C ILE A 311 3.17 29.13 -10.98
N ASN A 312 3.30 30.05 -11.93
CA ASN A 312 3.31 29.71 -13.36
C ASN A 312 4.55 28.90 -13.73
N GLU A 313 5.73 29.29 -13.24
CA GLU A 313 6.97 28.54 -13.45
C GLU A 313 6.88 27.13 -12.84
N TRP A 314 6.36 27.04 -11.61
CA TRP A 314 6.13 25.78 -10.91
C TRP A 314 5.18 24.86 -11.68
N ALA A 315 4.04 25.39 -12.14
CA ALA A 315 3.04 24.62 -12.88
C ALA A 315 3.60 24.02 -14.19
N CYS A 316 4.49 24.74 -14.87
CA CYS A 316 5.07 24.31 -16.15
C CYS A 316 6.27 23.37 -15.99
N ASN A 317 7.13 23.60 -14.97
CA ASN A 317 8.47 23.02 -14.95
C ASN A 317 8.73 22.07 -13.77
N ALA A 318 7.96 22.14 -12.69
CA ALA A 318 8.27 21.39 -11.49
C ALA A 318 7.92 19.89 -11.60
N THR A 319 8.68 19.08 -10.88
CA THR A 319 8.35 17.67 -10.64
C THR A 319 7.29 17.54 -9.55
N THR A 320 6.45 16.52 -9.65
CA THR A 320 5.51 16.16 -8.58
C THR A 320 6.22 15.47 -7.42
N GLU A 321 5.89 15.85 -6.19
CA GLU A 321 6.37 15.15 -4.98
C GLU A 321 5.29 14.20 -4.44
N TRP A 322 5.44 12.89 -4.68
CA TRP A 322 4.45 11.89 -4.28
C TRP A 322 4.77 11.30 -2.91
N CYS A 323 3.82 11.39 -1.99
CA CYS A 323 3.84 10.72 -0.70
C CYS A 323 3.39 9.27 -0.83
N ARG A 324 3.92 8.40 0.03
CA ARG A 324 3.47 7.00 0.12
C ARG A 324 2.21 6.90 0.96
N VAL A 325 1.21 6.17 0.47
CA VAL A 325 0.00 5.84 1.23
C VAL A 325 0.05 4.38 1.65
N TYR A 326 0.04 4.14 2.97
CA TYR A 326 -0.23 2.85 3.57
C TYR A 326 -1.73 2.68 3.69
N ASP A 327 -2.30 2.08 2.67
CA ASP A 327 -3.71 1.80 2.59
C ASP A 327 -4.04 0.53 3.38
N ASN A 328 -4.84 0.68 4.43
CA ASN A 328 -5.34 -0.40 5.25
C ASN A 328 -6.85 -0.23 5.47
N ARG A 329 -7.53 0.36 4.47
CA ARG A 329 -8.98 0.50 4.47
C ARG A 329 -9.64 -0.89 4.34
N PRO A 330 -10.68 -1.19 5.13
CA PRO A 330 -11.42 -2.45 5.04
C PRO A 330 -11.91 -2.79 3.64
N GLU A 331 -12.22 -1.79 2.82
CA GLU A 331 -12.75 -1.99 1.46
C GLU A 331 -11.74 -2.51 0.42
N VAL A 332 -10.44 -2.37 0.65
CA VAL A 332 -9.37 -2.81 -0.28
C VAL A 332 -8.35 -3.75 0.36
N THR A 333 -8.27 -3.80 1.69
CA THR A 333 -7.26 -4.58 2.41
C THR A 333 -7.92 -5.68 3.23
N PHE A 334 -7.55 -6.93 2.90
CA PHE A 334 -7.96 -8.11 3.64
C PHE A 334 -6.82 -8.63 4.50
N ARG A 335 -7.14 -9.09 5.70
CA ARG A 335 -6.14 -9.75 6.55
C ARG A 335 -5.74 -11.08 5.93
N ARG A 336 -4.45 -11.39 5.94
CA ARG A 336 -3.93 -12.66 5.41
C ARG A 336 -4.13 -13.84 6.35
N ASP A 337 -4.53 -13.60 7.58
CA ASP A 337 -4.72 -14.62 8.62
C ASP A 337 -6.20 -15.05 8.79
N GLN A 338 -7.08 -14.66 7.87
CA GLN A 338 -8.52 -14.95 7.94
C GLN A 338 -8.84 -16.46 8.06
N GLU A 339 -8.02 -17.31 7.45
CA GLU A 339 -8.20 -18.77 7.48
C GLU A 339 -7.47 -19.47 8.65
N THR A 340 -6.84 -18.70 9.53
CA THR A 340 -6.12 -19.27 10.69
C THR A 340 -7.03 -19.35 11.92
N ASN A 341 -6.69 -20.21 12.88
CA ASN A 341 -7.42 -20.28 14.16
C ASN A 341 -7.45 -18.94 14.92
N ALA A 342 -6.49 -18.04 14.68
CA ALA A 342 -6.46 -16.72 15.30
C ALA A 342 -7.64 -15.83 14.88
N SER A 343 -8.21 -16.05 13.69
CA SER A 343 -9.34 -15.25 13.19
C SER A 343 -10.62 -15.44 14.02
N TRP A 344 -10.72 -16.51 14.83
CA TRP A 344 -11.83 -16.69 15.78
C TRP A 344 -11.96 -15.53 16.77
N PHE A 345 -10.85 -14.88 17.14
CA PHE A 345 -10.82 -13.76 18.07
C PHE A 345 -11.26 -12.42 17.46
N LEU A 346 -11.45 -12.36 16.13
CA LEU A 346 -11.82 -11.13 15.45
C LEU A 346 -13.19 -10.64 15.93
N GLY A 347 -13.24 -9.42 16.48
CA GLY A 347 -14.48 -8.83 16.99
C GLY A 347 -14.94 -9.36 18.35
N LYS A 348 -14.16 -10.24 18.99
CA LYS A 348 -14.54 -10.88 20.27
C LYS A 348 -14.29 -9.99 21.47
N SER A 349 -15.05 -10.24 22.54
CA SER A 349 -14.83 -9.69 23.87
C SER A 349 -14.21 -10.74 24.81
N VAL A 350 -13.13 -10.40 25.51
CA VAL A 350 -12.38 -11.35 26.35
C VAL A 350 -12.12 -10.78 27.75
N VAL A 351 -12.23 -11.62 28.78
CA VAL A 351 -11.68 -11.35 30.12
C VAL A 351 -10.39 -12.13 30.31
N LEU A 352 -9.32 -11.44 30.70
CA LEU A 352 -8.03 -12.02 31.02
C LEU A 352 -7.73 -11.88 32.51
N LEU A 353 -7.71 -13.02 33.21
CA LEU A 353 -7.44 -13.12 34.62
C LEU A 353 -5.95 -13.39 34.85
N GLY A 354 -5.24 -12.45 35.46
CA GLY A 354 -3.80 -12.46 35.62
C GLY A 354 -3.08 -11.82 34.44
N CYS A 355 -2.26 -10.81 34.71
CA CYS A 355 -1.45 -10.05 33.75
C CYS A 355 0.04 -10.41 33.86
N GLY A 356 0.34 -11.63 34.34
CA GLY A 356 1.69 -12.11 34.60
C GLY A 356 2.42 -12.64 33.36
N ALA A 357 3.24 -13.68 33.55
CA ALA A 357 4.04 -14.26 32.46
C ALA A 357 3.20 -14.82 31.31
N LEU A 358 2.08 -15.49 31.58
CA LEU A 358 1.18 -15.96 30.51
C LEU A 358 0.28 -14.83 30.02
N GLY A 359 -0.40 -14.16 30.96
CA GLY A 359 -1.40 -13.14 30.64
C GLY A 359 -0.85 -11.99 29.80
N SER A 360 0.34 -11.46 30.12
CA SER A 360 0.91 -10.36 29.33
C SER A 360 1.16 -10.74 27.86
N HIS A 361 1.57 -11.98 27.57
CA HIS A 361 1.70 -12.46 26.19
C HIS A 361 0.34 -12.70 25.54
N PHE A 362 -0.60 -13.32 26.25
CA PHE A 362 -1.96 -13.53 25.74
C PHE A 362 -2.64 -12.20 25.39
N GLY A 363 -2.52 -11.19 26.25
CA GLY A 363 -3.04 -9.85 25.98
C GLY A 363 -2.53 -9.30 24.63
N GLU A 364 -1.23 -9.41 24.35
CA GLU A 364 -0.68 -8.96 23.06
C GLU A 364 -1.23 -9.76 21.88
N TYR A 365 -1.28 -11.09 22.00
CA TYR A 365 -1.81 -11.94 20.93
C TYR A 365 -3.28 -11.69 20.65
N LEU A 366 -4.11 -11.56 21.69
CA LEU A 366 -5.54 -11.29 21.58
C LEU A 366 -5.79 -9.98 20.84
N ILE A 367 -5.09 -8.92 21.23
CA ILE A 367 -5.26 -7.58 20.63
C ILE A 367 -4.81 -7.56 19.16
N ARG A 368 -3.74 -8.28 18.80
CA ARG A 368 -3.31 -8.43 17.39
C ARG A 368 -4.24 -9.32 16.56
N ALA A 369 -4.83 -10.33 17.18
CA ALA A 369 -5.81 -11.21 16.55
C ALA A 369 -7.16 -10.52 16.27
N GLY A 370 -7.41 -9.36 16.90
CA GLY A 370 -8.56 -8.52 16.61
C GLY A 370 -9.66 -8.55 17.68
N VAL A 371 -9.33 -8.94 18.92
CA VAL A 371 -10.22 -8.71 20.08
C VAL A 371 -10.53 -7.21 20.17
N THR A 372 -11.81 -6.88 20.26
CA THR A 372 -12.31 -5.49 20.28
C THR A 372 -12.59 -4.99 21.68
N LYS A 373 -12.88 -5.89 22.63
CA LYS A 373 -13.07 -5.57 24.05
C LYS A 373 -12.24 -6.51 24.92
N LEU A 374 -11.36 -5.97 25.76
CA LEU A 374 -10.51 -6.75 26.65
C LEU A 374 -10.58 -6.22 28.08
N ARG A 375 -10.97 -7.07 29.02
CA ARG A 375 -10.92 -6.77 30.46
C ARG A 375 -9.71 -7.46 31.09
N LEU A 376 -8.83 -6.67 31.72
CA LEU A 376 -7.65 -7.16 32.41
C LEU A 376 -7.87 -7.17 33.93
N ILE A 377 -7.60 -8.29 34.61
CA ILE A 377 -7.71 -8.37 36.07
C ILE A 377 -6.42 -8.89 36.68
N ASP A 378 -5.80 -8.13 37.59
CA ASP A 378 -4.62 -8.54 38.36
C ASP A 378 -4.54 -7.70 39.64
N TYR A 379 -3.86 -8.15 40.69
CA TYR A 379 -3.74 -7.44 41.97
C TYR A 379 -2.30 -7.08 42.33
N SER A 380 -1.35 -7.31 41.42
CA SER A 380 0.07 -7.16 41.69
C SER A 380 0.71 -6.05 40.86
N ASN A 381 1.89 -5.60 41.31
CA ASN A 381 2.64 -4.52 40.67
C ASN A 381 3.78 -5.05 39.79
N VAL A 382 4.25 -4.20 38.87
CA VAL A 382 5.41 -4.47 38.02
C VAL A 382 6.68 -4.29 38.85
N HIS A 383 7.46 -5.36 38.98
CA HIS A 383 8.77 -5.35 39.62
C HIS A 383 9.91 -5.44 38.58
N PRO A 384 11.13 -5.00 38.88
CA PRO A 384 12.25 -5.12 37.94
C PRO A 384 12.56 -6.57 37.50
N GLY A 385 12.50 -7.53 38.44
CA GLY A 385 12.88 -8.92 38.19
C GLY A 385 11.89 -9.75 37.33
N ILE A 386 10.74 -9.18 36.98
CA ILE A 386 9.75 -9.86 36.13
C ILE A 386 9.83 -9.44 34.66
N LEU A 387 10.54 -8.35 34.33
CA LEU A 387 10.63 -7.80 32.97
C LEU A 387 11.22 -8.80 31.95
N VAL A 388 12.04 -9.75 32.41
CA VAL A 388 12.66 -10.80 31.56
C VAL A 388 11.65 -11.81 30.98
N ARG A 389 10.41 -11.83 31.48
CA ARG A 389 9.41 -12.85 31.12
C ARG A 389 7.96 -12.34 31.07
N GLN A 390 7.75 -11.05 31.22
CA GLN A 390 6.43 -10.41 31.17
C GLN A 390 6.55 -9.17 30.28
N GLN A 391 5.53 -8.89 29.47
CA GLN A 391 5.55 -7.83 28.45
C GLN A 391 5.38 -6.41 29.04
N PHE A 392 6.26 -6.07 29.99
CA PHE A 392 6.35 -4.77 30.63
C PHE A 392 7.65 -4.06 30.24
N LYS A 393 7.57 -2.73 30.13
CA LYS A 393 8.68 -1.84 29.82
C LYS A 393 9.35 -1.38 31.11
N TYR A 394 10.64 -1.05 31.03
CA TYR A 394 11.40 -0.52 32.17
C TYR A 394 10.70 0.65 32.87
N ARG A 395 10.13 1.59 32.08
CA ARG A 395 9.40 2.76 32.60
C ARG A 395 8.10 2.44 33.35
N GLN A 396 7.61 1.20 33.27
CA GLN A 396 6.37 0.76 33.90
C GLN A 396 6.61 0.09 35.27
N VAL A 397 7.86 -0.03 35.74
CA VAL A 397 8.13 -0.51 37.10
C VAL A 397 7.41 0.37 38.13
N GLY A 398 6.74 -0.26 39.09
CA GLY A 398 5.93 0.41 40.11
C GLY A 398 4.45 0.61 39.74
N TYR A 399 4.07 0.48 38.47
CA TYR A 399 2.67 0.48 38.06
C TYR A 399 2.01 -0.85 38.45
N SER A 400 0.68 -0.88 38.56
CA SER A 400 -0.03 -2.15 38.61
C SER A 400 0.13 -2.90 37.29
N LYS A 401 0.17 -4.24 37.34
CA LYS A 401 0.36 -5.05 36.12
C LYS A 401 -0.78 -4.87 35.13
N ASN A 402 -2.02 -4.78 35.61
CA ASN A 402 -3.18 -4.63 34.76
C ASN A 402 -3.15 -3.28 34.00
N SER A 403 -2.82 -2.18 34.68
CA SER A 403 -2.74 -0.86 34.06
C SER A 403 -1.52 -0.73 33.14
N ALA A 404 -0.37 -1.28 33.53
CA ALA A 404 0.83 -1.30 32.69
C ALA A 404 0.60 -2.10 31.40
N LEU A 405 -0.11 -3.24 31.49
CA LEU A 405 -0.44 -4.02 30.31
C LEU A 405 -1.44 -3.27 29.43
N SER A 406 -2.48 -2.66 30.00
CA SER A 406 -3.45 -1.81 29.27
C SER A 406 -2.74 -0.78 28.38
N MET A 407 -1.81 0.00 28.95
CA MET A 407 -1.03 1.00 28.21
C MET A 407 -0.21 0.40 27.05
N THR A 408 0.33 -0.81 27.23
CA THR A 408 1.07 -1.51 26.17
C THR A 408 0.11 -1.95 25.07
N LEU A 409 -1.03 -2.55 25.44
CA LEU A 409 -2.01 -3.08 24.49
C LEU A 409 -2.72 -1.98 23.69
N GLU A 410 -3.07 -0.86 24.31
CA GLU A 410 -3.61 0.33 23.64
C GLU A 410 -2.63 0.88 22.59
N SER A 411 -1.31 0.77 22.83
CA SER A 411 -0.30 1.16 21.84
C SER A 411 -0.18 0.18 20.67
N ILE A 412 -0.67 -1.05 20.81
CA ILE A 412 -0.71 -2.06 19.74
C ILE A 412 -1.96 -1.84 18.88
N ASN A 413 -3.12 -1.65 19.51
CA ASN A 413 -4.37 -1.37 18.82
C ASN A 413 -5.18 -0.30 19.57
N PRO A 414 -5.09 0.98 19.17
CA PRO A 414 -5.81 2.06 19.84
C PRO A 414 -7.32 2.05 19.59
N LYS A 415 -7.82 1.15 18.73
CA LYS A 415 -9.25 0.98 18.44
C LYS A 415 -9.92 -0.03 19.38
N ALA A 416 -9.15 -0.81 20.14
CA ALA A 416 -9.71 -1.77 21.09
C ALA A 416 -10.15 -1.07 22.38
N ASP A 417 -11.30 -1.47 22.92
CA ASP A 417 -11.79 -1.09 24.23
C ASP A 417 -11.08 -1.95 25.29
N ILE A 418 -10.14 -1.36 26.03
CA ILE A 418 -9.35 -2.07 27.04
C ILE A 418 -9.62 -1.44 28.40
N ASP A 419 -10.22 -2.22 29.29
CA ASP A 419 -10.42 -1.85 30.69
C ASP A 419 -9.58 -2.75 31.60
N HIS A 420 -9.18 -2.22 32.74
CA HIS A 420 -8.40 -2.96 33.74
C HIS A 420 -8.94 -2.77 35.15
N LYS A 421 -8.90 -3.84 35.94
CA LYS A 421 -9.32 -3.84 37.34
C LYS A 421 -8.24 -4.40 38.26
N PHE A 422 -7.89 -3.62 39.28
CA PHE A 422 -7.02 -4.06 40.36
C PHE A 422 -7.83 -4.86 41.39
N PHE A 423 -7.75 -6.20 41.33
CA PHE A 423 -8.57 -7.07 42.19
C PHE A 423 -7.91 -8.43 42.46
N ASP A 424 -7.93 -8.86 43.72
CA ASP A 424 -7.42 -10.17 44.15
C ASP A 424 -8.48 -11.26 43.94
N LEU A 425 -8.32 -12.03 42.86
CA LEU A 425 -9.22 -13.11 42.48
C LEU A 425 -9.25 -14.28 43.47
N THR A 426 -8.40 -14.30 44.51
CA THR A 426 -8.59 -15.26 45.62
C THR A 426 -9.83 -14.96 46.46
N GLN A 427 -10.41 -13.77 46.30
CA GLN A 427 -11.69 -13.36 46.88
C GLN A 427 -12.90 -13.74 46.01
N GLY A 428 -12.68 -14.40 44.86
CA GLY A 428 -13.76 -14.79 43.96
C GLY A 428 -13.94 -13.87 42.76
N TRP A 429 -15.16 -13.83 42.19
CA TRP A 429 -15.45 -12.95 41.03
C TRP A 429 -15.67 -11.50 41.49
N PRO A 430 -15.12 -10.49 40.81
CA PRO A 430 -15.42 -9.11 41.15
C PRO A 430 -16.89 -8.78 40.84
N GLU A 431 -17.64 -8.21 41.80
CA GLU A 431 -19.07 -7.88 41.63
C GLU A 431 -19.39 -7.02 40.39
N SER A 432 -18.45 -6.16 39.98
CA SER A 432 -18.62 -5.30 38.80
C SER A 432 -18.35 -6.00 37.46
N LEU A 433 -18.10 -7.31 37.46
CA LEU A 433 -17.78 -8.08 36.26
C LEU A 433 -18.98 -8.92 35.85
N SER A 434 -19.68 -8.48 34.82
CA SER A 434 -20.74 -9.26 34.17
C SER A 434 -20.12 -10.19 33.12
N LEU A 435 -20.06 -11.49 33.41
CA LEU A 435 -19.37 -12.46 32.54
C LEU A 435 -20.11 -12.72 31.22
N ASP A 436 -21.41 -12.46 31.17
CA ASP A 436 -22.26 -12.54 29.99
C ASP A 436 -21.95 -11.49 28.92
N GLU A 437 -21.21 -10.43 29.26
CA GLU A 437 -20.71 -9.44 28.28
C GLU A 437 -19.51 -9.94 27.45
N PHE A 438 -18.95 -11.11 27.79
CA PHE A 438 -17.69 -11.61 27.24
C PHE A 438 -17.85 -12.95 26.53
N ASP A 439 -17.27 -13.09 25.34
CA ASP A 439 -17.24 -14.34 24.59
C ASP A 439 -16.31 -15.40 25.23
N LEU A 440 -15.29 -14.96 25.96
CA LEU A 440 -14.26 -15.84 26.51
C LEU A 440 -13.68 -15.30 27.82
N VAL A 441 -13.45 -16.21 28.77
CA VAL A 441 -12.66 -15.96 29.98
C VAL A 441 -11.39 -16.81 29.95
N ILE A 442 -10.24 -16.19 30.17
CA ILE A 442 -8.94 -16.86 30.21
C ILE A 442 -8.34 -16.72 31.61
N ASP A 443 -8.18 -17.84 32.32
CA ASP A 443 -7.40 -17.89 33.55
C ASP A 443 -5.91 -18.07 33.25
N ALA A 444 -5.15 -16.99 33.43
CA ALA A 444 -3.70 -16.92 33.30
C ALA A 444 -3.01 -16.62 34.65
N THR A 445 -3.69 -16.85 35.78
CA THR A 445 -3.15 -16.58 37.13
C THR A 445 -2.14 -17.63 37.60
N ALA A 446 -2.19 -18.83 37.02
CA ALA A 446 -1.42 -20.01 37.45
C ALA A 446 -1.60 -20.37 38.94
N SER A 447 -2.70 -19.92 39.57
CA SER A 447 -2.96 -20.09 41.00
C SER A 447 -4.11 -21.05 41.24
N ARG A 448 -3.82 -22.21 41.85
CA ARG A 448 -4.87 -23.17 42.26
C ARG A 448 -5.87 -22.56 43.24
N ARG A 449 -5.43 -21.59 44.05
CA ARG A 449 -6.32 -20.88 44.99
C ARG A 449 -7.33 -20.00 44.26
N VAL A 450 -6.89 -19.32 43.20
CA VAL A 450 -7.80 -18.52 42.37
C VAL A 450 -8.80 -19.43 41.67
N ALA A 451 -8.34 -20.49 41.01
CA ALA A 451 -9.23 -21.45 40.35
C ALA A 451 -10.31 -22.01 41.30
N ALA A 452 -9.93 -22.38 42.54
CA ALA A 452 -10.88 -22.84 43.54
C ALA A 452 -11.88 -21.76 43.99
N ALA A 453 -11.41 -20.52 44.20
CA ALA A 453 -12.28 -19.40 44.59
C ALA A 453 -13.33 -19.10 43.51
N LEU A 454 -12.90 -18.98 42.25
CA LEU A 454 -13.80 -18.72 41.11
C LEU A 454 -14.82 -19.84 40.91
N GLN A 455 -14.42 -21.10 41.14
CA GLN A 455 -15.32 -22.24 41.04
C GLN A 455 -16.40 -22.23 42.14
N LEU A 456 -16.03 -21.90 43.39
CA LEU A 456 -16.98 -21.85 44.50
C LEU A 456 -18.02 -20.74 44.29
N ASP A 457 -17.58 -19.56 43.87
CA ASP A 457 -18.48 -18.45 43.55
C ASP A 457 -19.39 -18.78 42.36
N TRP A 458 -18.85 -19.43 41.33
CA TRP A 458 -19.64 -19.83 40.17
C TRP A 458 -20.76 -20.78 40.57
N ILE A 459 -20.48 -21.77 41.43
CA ILE A 459 -21.49 -22.69 41.94
C ILE A 459 -22.59 -21.93 42.70
N ALA A 460 -22.21 -20.95 43.52
CA ALA A 460 -23.15 -20.10 44.25
C ALA A 460 -24.00 -19.19 43.33
N LEU A 461 -23.49 -18.82 42.16
CA LEU A 461 -24.22 -18.02 41.16
C LEU A 461 -25.27 -18.84 40.37
N ILE A 462 -25.08 -20.15 40.25
CA ILE A 462 -25.97 -21.05 39.48
C ILE A 462 -26.88 -21.92 40.36
N SER A 463 -26.66 -21.94 41.67
CA SER A 463 -27.50 -22.62 42.68
C SER A 463 -28.54 -21.66 43.24
#